data_AF-A0A2R5FB47-F1
#
_entry.id   AF-A0A2R5FB47-F1
#
_cell.length_a   1.000
_cell.length_b   1.000
_cell.length_c   1.000
_cell.angle_alpha   90.00
_cell.angle_beta   90.00
_cell.angle_gamma   90.00
#
_symmetry.space_group_name_H-M   'P 1'
#
loop_
_entity.id
_entity.type
_entity.pdbx_description
1 polymer ?
#
loop_
_entity_poly.entity_id
_entity_poly.type
_entity_poly.pdbx_seq_one_letter_code
_entity_poly.pdbx_strand_id
1 'polypeptide(L)'
;MGQGRLPVCSEVLTRELNRMEFDKELNARGLNCPLPILRCKKALAEIEGGQVLKVIATDRGSVKDFQAFCKQTGHELLSLDEGESEFTFFIRKRVS
;
A
#
# COMPACT_ATOMS: atom_id res chain seq x y z
N MET A 1 33.03 15.97 12.17
CA MET A 1 32.38 14.76 11.62
C MET A 1 30.97 14.70 12.18
N GLY A 2 29.97 15.09 11.40
CA GLY A 2 28.58 15.10 11.83
C GLY A 2 27.70 15.15 10.60
N GLN A 3 27.51 13.99 9.97
CA GLN A 3 26.57 13.84 8.86
C GLN A 3 25.15 13.96 9.41
N GLY A 4 24.61 15.18 9.48
CA GLY A 4 23.18 15.41 9.61
C GLY A 4 22.56 15.35 8.21
N ARG A 5 22.22 14.14 7.76
CA ARG A 5 21.58 13.90 6.46
C ARG A 5 20.16 14.52 6.50
N LEU A 6 19.97 15.61 5.75
CA LEU A 6 18.67 16.21 5.40
C LEU A 6 17.76 15.19 4.67
N PRO A 7 16.45 15.44 4.43
CA PRO A 7 15.56 16.48 4.97
C PRO A 7 14.18 15.93 5.44
N VAL A 8 13.54 16.59 6.41
CA VAL A 8 12.08 16.56 6.51
C VAL A 8 11.51 17.35 5.32
N CYS A 9 11.17 16.66 4.24
CA CYS A 9 10.33 17.22 3.17
C CYS A 9 8.91 17.40 3.69
N SER A 10 8.74 18.43 4.52
CA SER A 10 7.47 19.03 4.86
C SER A 10 7.10 19.99 3.74
N GLU A 11 6.52 19.49 2.65
CA GLU A 11 5.90 20.37 1.66
C GLU A 11 4.60 19.75 1.13
N VAL A 12 3.51 20.16 1.78
CA VAL A 12 2.15 20.37 1.25
C VAL A 12 1.75 19.58 0.00
N LEU A 13 0.78 18.66 0.15
CA LEU A 13 -0.08 18.28 -0.96
C LEU A 13 -1.50 17.92 -0.47
N THR A 14 -2.41 18.86 -0.73
CA THR A 14 -3.80 18.66 -1.21
C THR A 14 -4.83 18.00 -0.29
N ARG A 15 -5.79 18.85 0.14
CA ARG A 15 -7.25 18.68 0.31
C ARG A 15 -7.76 17.44 1.08
N GLU A 16 -8.49 17.74 2.16
CA GLU A 16 -9.57 16.93 2.76
C GLU A 16 -10.19 15.92 1.77
N LEU A 17 -10.17 14.64 2.14
CA LEU A 17 -11.31 13.69 2.12
C LEU A 17 -10.79 12.29 2.52
N ASN A 18 -11.23 11.83 3.70
CA ASN A 18 -11.17 10.44 4.21
C ASN A 18 -9.79 9.73 4.33
N ARG A 19 -8.73 10.42 4.80
CA ARG A 19 -7.41 9.79 4.98
C ARG A 19 -7.44 8.67 6.02
N MET A 20 -7.53 7.42 5.57
CA MET A 20 -6.84 6.35 6.28
C MET A 20 -5.35 6.68 6.29
N GLU A 21 -4.74 6.63 7.47
CA GLU A 21 -3.32 6.86 7.65
C GLU A 21 -2.54 5.71 6.99
N PHE A 22 -1.70 6.04 6.00
CA PHE A 22 -0.81 5.11 5.33
C PHE A 22 0.62 5.63 5.41
N ASP A 23 1.56 4.72 5.64
CA ASP A 23 2.99 5.02 5.77
C ASP A 23 3.66 5.02 4.39
N LYS A 24 3.23 4.09 3.54
CA LYS A 24 3.76 3.94 2.19
C LYS A 24 2.64 3.82 1.17
N GLU A 25 2.83 4.43 0.01
CA GLU A 25 1.96 4.26 -1.15
C GLU A 25 2.69 3.47 -2.24
N LEU A 26 1.99 2.52 -2.83
CA LEU A 26 2.42 1.74 -3.98
C LEU A 26 1.43 1.94 -5.12
N ASN A 27 1.93 2.54 -6.20
CA ASN A 27 1.18 2.65 -7.44
C ASN A 27 1.39 1.39 -8.29
N ALA A 28 0.33 0.59 -8.44
CA ALA A 28 0.28 -0.63 -9.24
C ALA A 28 -0.73 -0.51 -10.40
N ARG A 29 -1.03 0.71 -10.84
CA ARG A 29 -1.93 0.99 -11.97
C ARG A 29 -1.36 0.39 -13.26
N GLY A 30 -2.22 -0.20 -14.09
CA GLY A 30 -1.82 -0.82 -15.36
C GLY A 30 -1.01 -2.12 -15.23
N LEU A 31 -0.85 -2.66 -14.01
CA LEU A 31 -0.26 -3.97 -13.80
C LEU A 31 -1.38 -5.03 -13.77
N ASN A 32 -1.36 -5.94 -14.73
CA ASN A 32 -2.21 -7.13 -14.68
C ASN A 32 -1.66 -8.15 -13.69
N CYS A 33 -2.56 -8.94 -13.10
CA CYS A 33 -2.15 -10.07 -12.28
C CYS A 33 -1.16 -10.98 -13.02
N PRO A 34 -0.08 -11.44 -12.35
CA PRO A 34 0.19 -11.38 -10.90
C PRO A 34 1.17 -10.27 -10.45
N LEU A 35 1.52 -9.32 -11.32
CA LEU A 35 2.51 -8.28 -11.02
C LEU A 35 2.18 -7.36 -9.82
N PRO A 36 0.92 -6.96 -9.53
CA PRO A 36 0.61 -6.08 -8.41
C PRO A 36 0.91 -6.74 -7.05
N ILE A 37 0.66 -8.04 -6.88
CA ILE A 37 1.05 -8.78 -5.67
C ILE A 37 2.56 -8.73 -5.47
N LEU A 38 3.35 -8.96 -6.52
CA LEU A 38 4.81 -9.04 -6.39
C LEU A 38 5.40 -7.69 -5.95
N ARG A 39 4.87 -6.59 -6.50
CA ARG A 39 5.22 -5.23 -6.09
C ARG A 39 4.78 -4.95 -4.66
N CYS A 40 3.57 -5.36 -4.28
CA CYS A 40 3.07 -5.21 -2.92
C CYS A 40 3.92 -5.97 -1.92
N LYS A 41 4.28 -7.23 -2.22
CA LYS A 41 5.17 -8.04 -1.38
C LYS A 41 6.53 -7.36 -1.18
N LYS A 42 7.10 -6.77 -2.25
CA LYS A 42 8.35 -6.00 -2.15
C LYS A 42 8.18 -4.77 -1.26
N ALA A 43 7.10 -4.00 -1.44
CA ALA A 43 6.83 -2.82 -0.62
C ALA A 43 6.57 -3.19 0.85
N LEU A 44 5.85 -4.28 1.13
CA LEU A 44 5.66 -4.83 2.47
C LEU A 44 6.97 -5.31 3.09
N ALA A 45 7.92 -5.80 2.30
CA ALA A 45 9.25 -6.14 2.79
C ALA A 45 10.08 -4.90 3.16
N GLU A 46 9.80 -3.74 2.56
CA GLU A 46 10.50 -2.48 2.82
C GLU A 46 9.96 -1.70 4.02
N ILE A 47 8.72 -1.93 4.46
CA ILE A 47 8.13 -1.27 5.63
C ILE A 47 8.25 -2.12 6.90
N GLU A 48 8.12 -1.51 8.07
CA GLU A 48 8.16 -2.23 9.35
C GLU A 48 6.80 -2.81 9.73
N GLY A 49 6.81 -3.80 10.63
CA GLY A 49 5.58 -4.38 11.16
C GLY A 49 4.73 -3.30 11.85
N GLY A 50 3.43 -3.28 11.56
CA GLY A 50 2.50 -2.28 12.08
C GLY A 50 2.26 -1.09 11.14
N GLN A 51 3.12 -0.88 10.15
CA GLN A 51 2.91 0.15 9.13
C GLN A 51 1.83 -0.25 8.11
N VAL A 52 1.22 0.76 7.49
CA VAL A 52 0.14 0.61 6.53
C VAL A 52 0.62 0.96 5.13
N LEU A 53 0.43 0.03 4.19
CA LEU A 53 0.71 0.19 2.78
C LEU A 53 -0.59 0.44 2.01
N LYS A 54 -0.67 1.57 1.32
CA LYS A 54 -1.72 1.85 0.35
C LYS A 54 -1.30 1.35 -1.03
N VAL A 55 -2.09 0.49 -1.66
CA VAL A 55 -1.83 -0.02 -3.01
C VAL A 55 -2.93 0.43 -3.94
N ILE A 56 -2.59 1.02 -5.08
CA ILE A 56 -3.58 1.46 -6.08
C ILE A 56 -3.44 0.57 -7.31
N ALA A 57 -4.46 -0.21 -7.65
CA ALA A 57 -4.50 -1.05 -8.84
C ALA A 57 -5.71 -0.70 -9.70
N THR A 58 -5.67 -0.95 -11.00
CA THR A 58 -6.82 -0.72 -11.90
C THR A 58 -7.50 -2.02 -12.34
N ASP A 59 -7.00 -3.15 -11.85
CA ASP A 59 -7.46 -4.47 -12.23
C ASP A 59 -8.41 -5.07 -11.17
N ARG A 60 -9.56 -5.56 -11.62
CA ARG A 60 -10.56 -6.22 -10.76
C ARG A 60 -10.06 -7.56 -10.20
N GLY A 61 -9.20 -8.26 -10.94
CA GLY A 61 -8.61 -9.53 -10.49
C GLY A 61 -7.76 -9.37 -9.24
N SER A 62 -7.04 -8.25 -9.18
CA SER A 62 -6.16 -7.88 -8.07
C SER A 62 -6.89 -7.88 -6.72
N VAL A 63 -8.21 -7.64 -6.67
CA VAL A 63 -8.97 -7.67 -5.40
C VAL A 63 -8.92 -9.03 -4.73
N LYS A 64 -9.23 -10.09 -5.47
CA LYS A 64 -9.23 -11.47 -4.94
C LYS A 64 -7.82 -11.90 -4.55
N ASP A 65 -6.87 -11.52 -5.38
CA ASP A 65 -5.44 -11.74 -5.21
C ASP A 65 -4.90 -11.08 -3.93
N PHE A 66 -5.24 -9.82 -3.65
CA PHE A 66 -4.87 -9.13 -2.41
C PHE A 66 -5.51 -9.74 -1.16
N GLN A 67 -6.79 -10.12 -1.23
CA GLN A 67 -7.45 -10.80 -0.11
C GLN A 67 -6.80 -12.15 0.20
N ALA A 68 -6.53 -12.96 -0.83
CA ALA A 68 -5.85 -14.24 -0.68
C ALA A 68 -4.43 -14.05 -0.15
N PHE A 69 -3.70 -13.05 -0.66
CA PHE A 69 -2.35 -12.73 -0.21
C PHE A 69 -2.32 -12.31 1.27
N CYS A 70 -3.22 -11.42 1.71
CA CYS A 70 -3.31 -11.02 3.12
C CYS A 70 -3.62 -12.23 4.02
N LYS A 71 -4.56 -13.08 3.62
CA LYS A 71 -4.88 -14.33 4.35
C LYS A 71 -3.69 -15.30 4.42
N GLN A 72 -2.94 -15.47 3.33
CA GLN A 72 -1.78 -16.38 3.28
C GLN A 72 -0.58 -15.86 4.07
N THR A 73 -0.30 -14.56 3.98
CA THR A 73 0.83 -13.93 4.67
C THR A 73 0.52 -13.57 6.13
N GLY A 74 -0.75 -13.59 6.50
CA GLY A 74 -1.23 -13.11 7.80
C GLY A 74 -1.15 -11.59 7.95
N HIS A 75 -1.03 -10.84 6.84
CA HIS A 75 -1.19 -9.39 6.84
C HIS A 75 -2.67 -9.02 6.96
N GLU A 76 -2.94 -7.80 7.44
CA GLU A 76 -4.29 -7.36 7.70
C GLU A 76 -4.74 -6.37 6.64
N LEU A 77 -5.82 -6.69 5.93
CA LEU A 77 -6.46 -5.76 5.00
C LEU A 77 -7.39 -4.84 5.81
N LEU A 78 -6.99 -3.57 5.97
CA LEU A 78 -7.74 -2.58 6.73
C LEU A 78 -8.97 -2.09 5.95
N SER A 79 -8.76 -1.77 4.68
CA SER A 79 -9.83 -1.32 3.79
C SER A 79 -9.53 -1.66 2.35
N LEU A 80 -10.63 -1.77 1.62
CA LEU A 80 -10.69 -1.87 0.17
C LEU A 80 -11.60 -0.74 -0.29
N ASP A 81 -11.08 0.16 -1.10
CA ASP A 81 -11.85 1.19 -1.77
C ASP A 81 -11.95 0.81 -3.25
N GLU A 82 -13.16 0.47 -3.68
CA GLU A 82 -13.45 0.07 -5.06
C GLU A 82 -13.98 1.29 -5.82
N GLY A 83 -13.07 2.08 -6.37
CA GLY A 83 -13.43 3.19 -7.26
C GLY A 83 -13.91 2.68 -8.62
N GLU A 84 -14.50 3.58 -9.41
CA GLU A 84 -15.07 3.24 -10.73
C GLU A 84 -14.01 2.75 -11.74
N SER A 85 -12.79 3.27 -11.65
CA SER A 85 -11.68 2.92 -12.55
C SER A 85 -10.44 2.38 -11.83
N GLU A 86 -10.37 2.55 -10.50
CA GLU A 86 -9.17 2.27 -9.69
C GLU A 86 -9.59 1.69 -8.34
N PHE A 87 -8.87 0.67 -7.90
CA PHE A 87 -9.02 -0.03 -6.64
C PHE A 87 -7.88 0.36 -5.71
N THR A 88 -8.21 0.85 -4.53
CA THR A 88 -7.24 1.19 -3.49
C THR A 88 -7.33 0.18 -2.33
N PHE A 89 -6.21 -0.44 -2.00
CA PHE A 89 -6.08 -1.42 -0.93
C PHE A 89 -5.26 -0.83 0.19
N PHE A 90 -5.75 -0.89 1.42
CA PHE A 90 -4.99 -0.51 2.61
C PHE A 90 -4.61 -1.78 3.37
N ILE A 91 -3.32 -2.13 3.35
CA ILE A 91 -2.81 -3.35 3.94
C ILE A 91 -1.86 -2.98 5.07
N ARG A 92 -2.20 -3.40 6.28
CA ARG A 92 -1.32 -3.30 7.44
C ARG A 92 -0.39 -4.50 7.50
N LYS A 93 0.91 -4.24 7.54
CA LYS A 93 1.89 -5.29 7.76
C LYS A 93 1.72 -5.83 9.18
N ARG A 94 1.64 -7.15 9.30
CA ARG A 94 1.65 -7.82 10.60
C ARG A 94 2.96 -7.53 11.33
N VAL A 95 2.87 -7.15 12.59
CA VAL A 95 4.01 -7.13 13.51
C VAL A 95 4.36 -8.58 13.83
N SER A 96 5.57 -9.01 13.50
CA SER A 96 6.08 -10.35 13.83
C SER A 96 7.23 -10.26 14.80
#